data_AF-A0A1B6J0Z7-F1
#
_entry.id   AF-A0A1B6J0Z7-F1
#
_cell.length_a   1.000
_cell.length_b   1.000
_cell.length_c   1.000
_cell.angle_alpha   90.00
_cell.angle_beta   90.00
_cell.angle_gamma   90.00
#
_symmetry.space_group_name_H-M   'P 1'
#
loop_
_entity.id
_entity.type
_entity.pdbx_description
1 polymer ?
#
loop_
_entity_poly.entity_id
_entity_poly.type
_entity_poly.pdbx_seq_one_letter_code
_entity_poly.pdbx_strand_id
1 'polypeptide(L)'
;ISFKRPVEMPNLPKSLSLEEKKYLLAVERGDAANVRRILQRAHRRHNIDMNCADSLGRGALVLAIEGENLEMVELLVVMGVDTKDALLHAINSEFVEAVELLLEHEEIIHKDGEQYSWERVDWSTASFTPDITPLILAAHKNNYEILKILLDRGATLPMPHDVRCSCERCIRESEEDPLRHSLSRVNEYRALAS
;
A
#
# COMPACT_ATOMS: atom_id res chain seq x y z
N ILE A 1 8.65 39.06 9.81
CA ILE A 1 8.60 38.75 8.36
C ILE A 1 8.21 37.28 8.26
N SER A 2 6.94 37.00 7.94
CA SER A 2 6.40 35.64 7.93
C SER A 2 6.85 34.94 6.65
N PHE A 3 7.75 33.97 6.78
CA PHE A 3 8.09 33.04 5.71
C PHE A 3 6.90 32.09 5.53
N LYS A 4 5.96 32.45 4.65
CA LYS A 4 5.01 31.48 4.11
C LYS A 4 5.84 30.42 3.40
N ARG A 5 5.92 29.21 3.97
CA ARG A 5 6.40 28.03 3.24
C ARG A 5 5.60 27.97 1.94
N PRO A 6 6.24 27.79 0.77
CA PRO A 6 5.50 27.62 -0.47
C PRO A 6 4.56 26.44 -0.28
N VAL A 7 3.27 26.66 -0.50
CA VAL A 7 2.29 25.57 -0.52
C VAL A 7 2.58 24.80 -1.79
N GLU A 8 3.17 23.61 -1.65
CA GLU A 8 3.33 22.67 -2.75
C GLU A 8 1.94 22.34 -3.29
N MET A 9 1.68 22.68 -4.54
CA MET A 9 0.41 22.35 -5.16
C MET A 9 0.34 20.83 -5.31
N PRO A 10 -0.75 20.17 -4.87
CA PRO A 10 -0.88 18.73 -5.05
C PRO A 10 -0.80 18.40 -6.54
N ASN A 11 -0.10 17.31 -6.87
CA ASN A 11 -0.07 16.81 -8.23
C ASN A 11 -1.50 16.41 -8.62
N LEU A 12 -2.13 17.22 -9.47
CA LEU A 12 -3.44 16.90 -10.01
C LEU A 12 -3.33 15.62 -10.84
N PRO A 13 -4.27 14.66 -10.69
CA PRO A 13 -4.23 13.42 -11.44
C PRO A 13 -4.21 13.72 -12.93
N LYS A 14 -3.15 13.28 -13.62
CA LYS A 14 -3.05 13.41 -15.07
C LYS A 14 -4.14 12.57 -15.71
N SER A 15 -4.76 13.09 -16.76
CA SER A 15 -5.74 12.32 -17.51
C SER A 15 -5.05 11.11 -18.16
N LEU A 16 -5.58 9.92 -17.89
CA LEU A 16 -5.10 8.68 -18.50
C LEU A 16 -5.17 8.77 -20.02
N SER A 17 -4.09 8.35 -20.67
CA SER A 17 -4.05 8.11 -22.11
C SER A 17 -5.00 6.98 -22.51
N LEU A 18 -5.32 6.89 -23.80
CA LEU A 18 -6.17 5.81 -24.31
C LEU A 18 -5.55 4.42 -24.06
N GLU A 19 -4.22 4.32 -24.13
CA GLU A 19 -3.52 3.05 -23.93
C GLU A 19 -3.48 2.66 -22.46
N GLU A 20 -3.32 3.60 -21.53
CA GLU A 20 -3.42 3.35 -20.08
C GLU A 20 -4.84 2.93 -19.68
N LYS A 21 -5.87 3.54 -20.26
CA LYS A 21 -7.27 3.10 -20.05
C LYS A 21 -7.49 1.66 -20.54
N LYS A 22 -6.96 1.31 -21.71
CA LYS A 22 -7.03 -0.06 -22.23
C LYS A 22 -6.26 -1.04 -21.35
N TYR A 23 -5.11 -0.62 -20.82
CA TYR A 23 -4.30 -1.40 -19.89
C TYR A 23 -5.08 -1.73 -18.61
N LEU A 24 -5.59 -0.73 -17.89
CA LEU A 24 -6.36 -0.93 -16.66
C LEU A 24 -7.63 -1.76 -16.91
N LEU A 25 -8.34 -1.52 -18.03
CA LEU A 25 -9.51 -2.32 -18.40
C LEU A 25 -9.17 -3.79 -18.72
N ALA A 26 -8.00 -4.05 -19.31
CA ALA A 26 -7.55 -5.42 -19.57
C ALA A 26 -7.22 -6.16 -18.27
N VAL A 27 -6.65 -5.45 -17.27
CA VAL A 27 -6.40 -5.98 -15.93
C VAL A 27 -7.73 -6.32 -15.23
N GLU A 28 -8.68 -5.39 -15.22
CA GLU A 28 -10.01 -5.57 -14.60
C GLU A 28 -10.79 -6.76 -15.22
N ARG A 29 -10.58 -7.03 -16.53
CA ARG A 29 -11.18 -8.16 -17.23
C ARG A 29 -10.42 -9.49 -17.07
N GLY A 30 -9.26 -9.47 -16.42
CA GLY A 30 -8.41 -10.66 -16.28
C GLY A 30 -7.72 -11.12 -17.57
N ASP A 31 -7.58 -10.25 -18.59
CA ASP A 31 -6.92 -10.59 -19.86
C ASP A 31 -5.39 -10.57 -19.73
N ALA A 32 -4.84 -11.59 -19.07
CA ALA A 32 -3.41 -11.70 -18.77
C ALA A 32 -2.53 -11.70 -20.03
N ALA A 33 -3.01 -12.28 -21.14
CA ALA A 33 -2.27 -12.33 -22.40
C ALA A 33 -2.09 -10.94 -23.01
N ASN A 34 -3.15 -10.12 -22.99
CA ASN A 34 -3.09 -8.75 -23.48
C ASN A 34 -2.29 -7.85 -22.53
N VAL A 35 -2.50 -7.97 -21.22
CA VAL A 35 -1.73 -7.24 -20.19
C VAL A 35 -0.23 -7.50 -20.37
N ARG A 36 0.18 -8.77 -20.48
CA ARG A 36 1.59 -9.14 -20.72
C ARG A 36 2.15 -8.46 -21.97
N ARG A 37 1.39 -8.43 -23.07
CA ARG A 37 1.80 -7.77 -24.32
C ARG A 37 1.94 -6.27 -24.16
N ILE A 38 1.02 -5.63 -23.46
CA ILE A 38 1.04 -4.19 -23.19
C ILE A 38 2.27 -3.86 -22.36
N LEU A 39 2.51 -4.57 -21.25
CA LEU A 39 3.65 -4.34 -20.37
C LEU A 39 4.99 -4.60 -21.06
N GLN A 40 5.12 -5.67 -21.85
CA GLN A 40 6.34 -5.91 -22.65
C GLN A 40 6.62 -4.79 -23.66
N ARG A 41 5.59 -4.17 -24.23
CA ARG A 41 5.75 -2.99 -25.10
C ARG A 41 6.12 -1.75 -24.30
N ALA A 42 5.53 -1.56 -23.13
CA ALA A 42 5.85 -0.46 -22.23
C ALA A 42 7.33 -0.46 -21.82
N HIS A 43 7.90 -1.62 -21.49
CA HIS A 43 9.33 -1.75 -21.19
C HIS A 43 10.25 -1.35 -22.34
N ARG A 44 9.82 -1.54 -23.59
CA ARG A 44 10.64 -1.25 -24.78
C ARG A 44 10.51 0.18 -25.26
N ARG A 45 9.34 0.79 -25.06
CA ARG A 45 8.97 2.08 -25.66
C ARG A 45 8.72 3.19 -24.65
N HIS A 46 8.60 2.86 -23.37
CA HIS A 46 8.23 3.78 -22.28
C HIS A 46 7.04 4.68 -22.63
N ASN A 47 6.06 4.11 -23.32
CA ASN A 47 4.94 4.84 -23.90
C ASN A 47 3.66 4.80 -23.03
N ILE A 48 3.68 4.05 -21.93
CA ILE A 48 2.59 3.84 -20.99
C ILE A 48 3.20 3.89 -19.59
N ASP A 49 2.60 4.64 -18.68
CA ASP A 49 2.92 4.53 -17.26
C ASP A 49 2.30 3.23 -16.71
N MET A 50 3.15 2.31 -16.27
CA MET A 50 2.73 1.03 -15.70
C MET A 50 2.07 1.18 -14.33
N ASN A 51 2.36 2.28 -13.64
CA ASN A 51 1.84 2.61 -12.31
C ASN A 51 0.71 3.64 -12.39
N CYS A 52 0.09 3.78 -13.57
CA CYS A 52 -1.07 4.65 -13.76
C CYS A 52 -2.25 4.19 -12.88
N ALA A 53 -3.06 5.16 -12.44
CA ALA A 53 -4.22 4.91 -11.59
C ALA A 53 -5.50 5.43 -12.24
N ASP A 54 -6.62 4.76 -11.96
CA ASP A 54 -7.95 5.20 -12.41
C ASP A 54 -8.41 6.49 -11.69
N SER A 55 -9.63 6.96 -11.99
CA SER A 55 -10.21 8.15 -11.35
C SER A 55 -10.46 8.00 -9.85
N LEU A 56 -10.39 6.78 -9.32
CA LEU A 56 -10.52 6.47 -7.90
C LEU A 56 -9.15 6.27 -7.23
N GLY A 57 -8.05 6.42 -7.97
CA GLY A 57 -6.69 6.21 -7.45
C GLY A 57 -6.26 4.73 -7.45
N ARG A 58 -7.01 3.82 -8.07
CA ARG A 58 -6.67 2.39 -8.12
C ARG A 58 -5.72 2.10 -9.26
N GLY A 59 -4.55 1.55 -8.94
CA GLY A 59 -3.60 1.03 -9.91
C GLY A 59 -3.93 -0.40 -10.36
N ALA A 60 -3.13 -0.93 -11.29
CA ALA A 60 -3.34 -2.28 -11.82
C ALA A 60 -3.31 -3.38 -10.74
N LEU A 61 -2.39 -3.32 -9.78
CA LEU A 61 -2.32 -4.32 -8.70
C LEU A 61 -3.57 -4.31 -7.81
N VAL A 62 -4.07 -3.13 -7.45
CA VAL A 62 -5.29 -2.99 -6.64
C VAL A 62 -6.48 -3.58 -7.39
N LEU A 63 -6.63 -3.30 -8.69
CA LEU A 63 -7.69 -3.87 -9.52
C LEU A 63 -7.61 -5.41 -9.60
N ALA A 64 -6.40 -5.97 -9.71
CA ALA A 64 -6.19 -7.41 -9.74
C ALA A 64 -6.51 -8.08 -8.39
N ILE A 65 -6.19 -7.42 -7.28
CA ILE A 65 -6.49 -7.87 -5.92
C ILE A 65 -8.00 -7.82 -5.64
N GLU A 66 -8.66 -6.72 -5.97
CA GLU A 66 -10.13 -6.58 -5.83
C GLU A 66 -10.88 -7.60 -6.70
N GLY A 67 -10.29 -8.01 -7.84
CA GLY A 67 -10.80 -9.07 -8.69
C GLY A 67 -10.41 -10.49 -8.28
N GLU A 68 -9.72 -10.67 -7.14
CA GLU A 68 -9.21 -11.96 -6.63
C GLU A 68 -8.42 -12.79 -7.68
N ASN A 69 -7.70 -12.10 -8.58
CA ASN A 69 -7.00 -12.74 -9.69
C ASN A 69 -5.50 -12.88 -9.39
N LEU A 70 -5.12 -13.98 -8.74
CA LEU A 70 -3.73 -14.24 -8.34
C LEU A 70 -2.76 -14.27 -9.54
N GLU A 71 -3.16 -14.90 -10.66
CA GLU A 71 -2.33 -14.98 -11.86
C GLU A 71 -2.02 -13.58 -12.43
N MET A 72 -2.99 -12.66 -12.36
CA MET A 72 -2.78 -11.28 -12.76
C MET A 72 -1.87 -10.54 -11.77
N VAL A 73 -2.03 -10.74 -10.45
CA VAL A 73 -1.13 -10.17 -9.44
C VAL A 73 0.32 -10.62 -9.68
N GLU A 74 0.55 -11.93 -9.85
CA GLU A 74 1.86 -12.49 -10.15
C GLU A 74 2.45 -11.88 -11.43
N LEU A 75 1.65 -11.82 -12.51
CA LEU A 75 2.07 -11.21 -13.77
C LEU A 75 2.51 -9.76 -13.58
N LEU A 76 1.73 -8.94 -12.86
CA LEU A 76 2.04 -7.53 -12.64
C LEU A 76 3.33 -7.36 -11.83
N VAL A 77 3.51 -8.14 -10.77
CA VAL A 77 4.73 -8.14 -9.94
C VAL A 77 5.96 -8.55 -10.76
N VAL A 78 5.89 -9.66 -11.51
CA VAL A 78 6.99 -10.14 -12.35
C VAL A 78 7.34 -9.14 -13.46
N MET A 79 6.35 -8.41 -13.96
CA MET A 79 6.56 -7.35 -14.94
C MET A 79 7.03 -6.03 -14.31
N GLY A 80 7.32 -5.97 -13.01
CA GLY A 80 7.91 -4.80 -12.37
C GLY A 80 6.94 -3.62 -12.19
N VAL A 81 5.65 -3.90 -11.99
CA VAL A 81 4.68 -2.90 -11.51
C VAL A 81 4.96 -2.66 -10.02
N ASP A 82 4.98 -1.39 -9.59
CA ASP A 82 5.29 -1.04 -8.21
C ASP A 82 4.21 -1.57 -7.27
N THR A 83 4.59 -2.30 -6.23
CA THR A 83 3.67 -2.89 -5.25
C THR A 83 3.02 -1.85 -4.35
N LYS A 84 3.75 -0.83 -3.88
CA LYS A 84 3.20 0.25 -3.05
C LYS A 84 2.35 -0.29 -1.88
N ASP A 85 1.12 0.20 -1.70
CA ASP A 85 0.14 -0.24 -0.71
C ASP A 85 -0.64 -1.50 -1.11
N ALA A 86 -0.27 -2.20 -2.19
CA ALA A 86 -0.96 -3.42 -2.64
C ALA A 86 -1.07 -4.49 -1.54
N LEU A 87 -0.05 -4.62 -0.67
CA LEU A 87 -0.13 -5.54 0.47
C LEU A 87 -1.28 -5.19 1.41
N LEU A 88 -1.49 -3.91 1.71
CA LEU A 88 -2.59 -3.46 2.57
C LEU A 88 -3.94 -3.70 1.90
N HIS A 89 -4.04 -3.50 0.58
CA HIS A 89 -5.25 -3.85 -0.18
C HIS A 89 -5.53 -5.36 -0.16
N ALA A 90 -4.51 -6.21 -0.32
CA ALA A 90 -4.67 -7.66 -0.25
C ALA A 90 -5.15 -8.13 1.12
N ILE A 91 -4.60 -7.57 2.21
CA ILE A 91 -5.07 -7.84 3.57
C ILE A 91 -6.50 -7.32 3.76
N ASN A 92 -6.81 -6.13 3.26
CA ASN A 92 -8.15 -5.55 3.37
C ASN A 92 -9.22 -6.38 2.65
N SER A 93 -8.85 -7.02 1.53
CA SER A 93 -9.68 -7.97 0.77
C SER A 93 -9.60 -9.42 1.27
N GLU A 94 -8.82 -9.69 2.33
CA GLU A 94 -8.61 -11.03 2.89
C GLU A 94 -8.07 -12.06 1.88
N PHE A 95 -7.34 -11.60 0.86
CA PHE A 95 -6.79 -12.43 -0.21
C PHE A 95 -5.44 -13.02 0.21
N VAL A 96 -5.49 -14.15 0.92
CA VAL A 96 -4.33 -14.78 1.59
C VAL A 96 -3.18 -15.08 0.61
N GLU A 97 -3.48 -15.68 -0.54
CA GLU A 97 -2.46 -16.08 -1.50
C GLU A 97 -1.72 -14.87 -2.11
N ALA A 98 -2.43 -13.76 -2.34
CA ALA A 98 -1.81 -12.53 -2.77
C ALA A 98 -0.96 -11.89 -1.67
N VAL A 99 -1.35 -12.02 -0.40
CA VAL A 99 -0.54 -11.56 0.73
C VAL A 99 0.78 -12.32 0.78
N GLU A 100 0.76 -13.65 0.67
CA GLU A 100 1.99 -14.45 0.67
C GLU A 100 2.91 -14.07 -0.50
N LEU A 101 2.36 -13.99 -1.72
CA LEU A 101 3.12 -13.62 -2.92
C LEU A 101 3.77 -12.24 -2.79
N LEU A 102 3.03 -11.24 -2.27
CA LEU A 102 3.53 -9.89 -2.10
C LEU A 102 4.60 -9.80 -1.01
N LEU A 103 4.47 -10.56 0.08
CA LEU A 103 5.49 -10.63 1.14
C LEU A 103 6.77 -11.31 0.63
N GLU A 104 6.65 -12.40 -0.10
CA GLU A 104 7.80 -13.07 -0.74
C GLU A 104 8.51 -12.14 -1.72
N HIS A 105 7.76 -11.37 -2.51
CA HIS A 105 8.36 -10.36 -3.37
C HIS A 105 9.09 -9.27 -2.58
N GLU A 106 8.48 -8.78 -1.50
CA GLU A 106 9.08 -7.76 -0.65
C GLU A 106 10.40 -8.23 -0.02
N GLU A 107 10.47 -9.48 0.45
CA GLU A 107 11.70 -10.08 1.00
C GLU A 107 12.87 -10.08 -0.01
N ILE A 108 12.58 -10.14 -1.31
CA ILE A 108 13.58 -10.12 -2.38
C ILE A 108 14.07 -8.68 -2.67
N ILE A 109 13.17 -7.70 -2.62
CA ILE A 109 13.48 -6.32 -3.04
C ILE A 109 13.88 -5.41 -1.87
N HIS A 110 13.44 -5.73 -0.65
CA HIS A 110 13.69 -4.94 0.54
C HIS A 110 15.17 -4.96 0.92
N LYS A 111 15.65 -3.82 1.41
CA LYS A 111 17.02 -3.66 1.89
C LYS A 111 16.98 -3.08 3.30
N ASP A 112 17.82 -3.64 4.17
CA ASP A 112 17.94 -3.20 5.55
C ASP A 112 18.17 -1.68 5.63
N GLY A 113 17.29 -1.00 6.35
CA GLY A 113 17.34 0.45 6.56
C GLY A 113 16.56 1.28 5.53
N GLU A 114 16.01 0.66 4.48
CA GLU A 114 15.00 1.30 3.63
C GLU A 114 13.59 1.10 4.20
N GLN A 115 12.67 1.98 3.81
CA GLN A 115 11.25 1.82 4.09
C GLN A 115 10.66 0.69 3.23
N TYR A 116 9.68 -0.03 3.77
CA TYR A 116 8.93 -1.03 3.02
C TYR A 116 8.09 -0.40 1.90
N SER A 117 7.72 -1.18 0.88
CA SER A 117 6.92 -0.68 -0.25
C SER A 117 5.62 0.01 0.16
N TRP A 118 4.92 -0.53 1.16
CA TRP A 118 3.67 0.04 1.69
C TRP A 118 3.86 1.30 2.54
N GLU A 119 5.10 1.62 2.95
CA GLU A 119 5.45 2.87 3.62
C GLU A 119 5.90 3.95 2.63
N ARG A 120 6.35 3.54 1.43
CA ARG A 120 6.86 4.40 0.35
C ARG A 120 5.74 4.90 -0.57
N VAL A 121 4.59 5.26 0.01
CA VAL A 121 3.43 5.77 -0.72
C VAL A 121 3.34 7.29 -0.64
N ASP A 122 2.72 7.90 -1.65
CA ASP A 122 2.36 9.31 -1.58
C ASP A 122 1.15 9.46 -0.64
N TRP A 123 1.42 9.92 0.58
CA TRP A 123 0.42 10.13 1.64
C TRP A 123 -0.66 11.14 1.28
N SER A 124 -0.49 11.96 0.24
CA SER A 124 -1.56 12.83 -0.26
C SER A 124 -2.64 12.05 -1.04
N THR A 125 -2.31 10.84 -1.50
CA THR A 125 -3.17 9.97 -2.32
C THR A 125 -3.35 8.56 -1.75
N ALA A 126 -2.70 8.26 -0.62
CA ALA A 126 -2.73 6.93 -0.01
C ALA A 126 -4.15 6.56 0.47
N SER A 127 -4.52 5.29 0.30
CA SER A 127 -5.82 4.77 0.74
C SER A 127 -5.87 4.51 2.26
N PHE A 128 -4.71 4.30 2.87
CA PHE A 128 -4.54 3.98 4.28
C PHE A 128 -3.81 5.11 5.00
N THR A 129 -4.15 5.30 6.28
CA THR A 129 -3.41 6.24 7.12
C THR A 129 -2.04 5.66 7.48
N PRO A 130 -1.01 6.49 7.65
CA PRO A 130 0.38 6.04 7.85
C PRO A 130 0.64 5.27 9.15
N ASP A 131 -0.32 5.23 10.07
CA ASP A 131 -0.29 4.42 11.29
C ASP A 131 -0.80 2.98 11.07
N ILE A 132 -1.44 2.68 9.94
CA ILE A 132 -1.91 1.34 9.61
C ILE A 132 -0.76 0.52 9.02
N THR A 133 -0.21 -0.38 9.82
CA THR A 133 0.75 -1.40 9.38
C THR A 133 0.01 -2.66 8.89
N PRO A 134 0.65 -3.54 8.10
CA PRO A 134 0.07 -4.82 7.68
C PRO A 134 -0.47 -5.64 8.87
N LEU A 135 0.28 -5.69 9.97
CA LEU A 135 -0.10 -6.44 11.17
C LEU A 135 -1.31 -5.80 11.90
N ILE A 136 -1.36 -4.46 11.99
CA ILE A 136 -2.52 -3.74 12.55
C ILE A 136 -3.77 -4.03 11.71
N LEU A 137 -3.65 -3.95 10.39
CA LEU A 137 -4.77 -4.16 9.49
C LEU A 137 -5.28 -5.62 9.55
N ALA A 138 -4.37 -6.59 9.55
CA ALA A 138 -4.72 -8.01 9.70
C ALA A 138 -5.41 -8.29 11.03
N ALA A 139 -4.96 -7.66 12.13
CA ALA A 139 -5.60 -7.76 13.44
C ALA A 139 -7.02 -7.17 13.41
N HIS A 140 -7.20 -5.99 12.80
CA HIS A 140 -8.53 -5.37 12.68
C HIS A 140 -9.50 -6.20 11.83
N LYS A 141 -8.99 -6.97 10.88
CA LYS A 141 -9.76 -7.93 10.06
C LYS A 141 -10.04 -9.24 10.79
N ASN A 142 -9.37 -9.50 11.92
CA ASN A 142 -9.45 -10.75 12.66
C ASN A 142 -9.18 -11.99 11.78
N ASN A 143 -8.27 -11.85 10.81
CA ASN A 143 -7.89 -12.93 9.91
C ASN A 143 -6.64 -13.64 10.45
N TYR A 144 -6.86 -14.77 11.14
CA TYR A 144 -5.81 -15.53 11.82
C TYR A 144 -4.73 -16.07 10.87
N GLU A 145 -5.08 -16.38 9.63
CA GLU A 145 -4.15 -16.94 8.66
C GLU A 145 -3.13 -15.87 8.24
N ILE A 146 -3.61 -14.70 7.83
CA ILE A 146 -2.76 -13.55 7.49
C ILE A 146 -1.95 -13.10 8.70
N LEU A 147 -2.56 -13.04 9.90
CA LEU A 147 -1.84 -12.72 11.13
C LEU A 147 -0.68 -13.68 11.37
N LYS A 148 -0.92 -14.98 11.23
CA LYS A 148 0.12 -15.99 11.41
C LYS A 148 1.23 -15.84 10.38
N ILE A 149 0.90 -15.64 9.11
CA ILE A 149 1.86 -15.39 8.02
C ILE A 149 2.78 -14.22 8.35
N LEU A 150 2.22 -13.11 8.86
CA LEU A 150 2.98 -11.91 9.23
C LEU A 150 3.84 -12.14 10.48
N LEU A 151 3.31 -12.81 11.51
CA LEU A 151 4.02 -13.08 12.76
C LEU A 151 5.17 -14.09 12.55
N ASP A 152 4.97 -15.12 11.74
CA ASP A 152 6.00 -16.11 11.38
C ASP A 152 7.17 -15.45 10.62
N ARG A 153 6.90 -14.33 9.93
CA ARG A 153 7.91 -13.47 9.28
C ARG A 153 8.50 -12.38 10.18
N GLY A 154 8.16 -12.39 11.47
CA GLY A 154 8.74 -11.48 12.46
C GLY A 154 8.11 -10.09 12.52
N ALA A 155 6.92 -9.88 11.95
CA ALA A 155 6.20 -8.63 12.13
C ALA A 155 5.89 -8.39 13.62
N THR A 156 6.10 -7.16 14.09
CA THR A 156 5.85 -6.78 15.49
C THR A 156 4.88 -5.63 15.60
N LEU A 157 4.05 -5.67 16.64
CA LEU A 157 3.21 -4.53 17.02
C LEU A 157 3.84 -3.82 18.21
N PRO A 158 4.17 -2.52 18.13
CA PRO A 158 4.71 -1.79 19.27
C PRO A 158 3.64 -1.68 20.36
N MET A 159 4.05 -1.78 21.62
CA MET A 159 3.16 -1.53 22.75
C MET A 159 2.84 -0.03 22.85
N PRO A 160 1.56 0.35 22.88
CA PRO A 160 1.16 1.74 23.08
C PRO A 160 1.74 2.30 24.37
N HIS A 161 2.21 3.55 24.32
CA HIS A 161 2.57 4.29 25.51
C HIS A 161 1.33 4.59 26.37
N ASP A 162 1.56 4.81 27.68
CA ASP A 162 0.50 5.28 28.60
C ASP A 162 -0.17 6.56 28.07
N VAL A 163 -1.46 6.72 28.36
CA VAL A 163 -2.24 7.87 27.94
C VAL A 163 -1.61 9.20 28.37
N ARG A 164 -0.95 9.22 29.52
CA ARG A 164 -0.28 10.39 30.11
C ARG A 164 1.23 10.41 29.89
N CYS A 165 1.75 9.63 28.94
CA CYS A 165 3.17 9.60 28.63
C CYS A 165 3.67 11.01 28.24
N SER A 166 4.76 11.44 28.89
CA SER A 166 5.39 12.75 28.65
C SER A 166 6.79 12.60 28.05
N CYS A 167 7.03 11.53 27.28
CA CYS A 167 8.29 11.40 26.55
C CYS A 167 8.32 12.37 25.36
N GLU A 168 9.52 12.72 24.91
CA GLU A 168 9.73 13.69 23.83
C GLU A 168 8.98 13.31 22.55
N ARG A 169 8.92 12.01 22.22
CA ARG A 169 8.20 11.51 21.05
C ARG A 169 6.68 11.78 21.14
N CYS A 170 6.05 11.42 22.26
CA CYS A 170 4.60 11.61 22.43
C CYS A 170 4.23 13.11 22.49
N ILE A 171 5.06 13.94 23.11
CA ILE A 171 4.85 15.39 23.14
C ILE A 171 4.92 15.95 21.72
N ARG A 172 5.99 15.62 20.97
CA ARG A 172 6.16 16.09 19.59
C ARG A 172 5.02 15.65 18.67
N GLU A 173 4.68 14.36 18.67
CA GLU A 173 3.58 13.84 17.84
C GLU A 173 2.23 14.48 18.21
N SER A 174 2.00 14.72 19.51
CA SER A 174 0.79 15.40 19.97
C SER A 174 0.75 16.90 19.63
N GLU A 175 1.89 17.57 19.50
CA GLU A 175 1.97 18.98 19.12
C GLU A 175 1.88 19.17 17.59
N GLU A 176 2.46 18.25 16.82
CA GLU A 176 2.44 18.26 15.36
C GLU A 176 1.09 17.87 14.79
N ASP A 177 0.53 16.72 15.22
CA ASP A 177 -0.77 16.21 14.77
C ASP A 177 -1.48 15.42 15.89
N PRO A 178 -2.23 16.10 16.77
CA PRO A 178 -2.91 15.46 17.90
C PRO A 178 -3.95 14.41 17.47
N LEU A 179 -4.58 14.60 16.30
CA LEU A 179 -5.60 13.68 15.79
C LEU A 179 -4.95 12.38 15.34
N ARG A 180 -3.88 12.47 14.54
CA ARG A 180 -3.13 11.30 14.10
C ARG A 180 -2.49 10.56 15.26
N HIS A 181 -1.91 11.28 16.23
CA HIS A 181 -1.34 10.66 17.43
C HIS A 181 -2.39 9.87 18.23
N SER A 182 -3.58 10.44 18.40
CA SER A 182 -4.70 9.77 19.07
C SER A 182 -5.21 8.56 18.27
N LEU A 183 -5.33 8.70 16.95
CA LEU A 183 -5.80 7.64 16.05
C LEU A 183 -4.84 6.45 16.01
N SER A 184 -3.53 6.71 15.86
CA SER A 184 -2.48 5.67 15.91
C SER A 184 -2.60 4.82 17.17
N ARG A 185 -2.73 5.47 18.33
CA ARG A 185 -2.89 4.79 19.62
C ARG A 185 -4.15 3.94 19.69
N VAL A 186 -5.28 4.46 19.19
CA VAL A 186 -6.54 3.69 19.13
C VAL A 186 -6.40 2.46 18.23
N ASN A 187 -5.73 2.61 17.07
CA ASN A 187 -5.51 1.52 16.14
C ASN A 187 -4.58 0.44 16.71
N GLU A 188 -3.53 0.83 17.43
CA GLU A 188 -2.65 -0.10 18.15
C GLU A 188 -3.40 -0.86 19.27
N TYR A 189 -4.15 -0.16 20.12
CA TYR A 189 -4.95 -0.81 21.18
C TYR A 189 -6.01 -1.76 20.60
N ARG A 190 -6.68 -1.35 19.52
CA ARG A 190 -7.66 -2.20 18.84
C ARG A 190 -6.99 -3.47 18.31
N ALA A 191 -5.82 -3.36 17.68
CA ALA A 191 -5.08 -4.51 17.18
C ALA A 191 -4.65 -5.46 18.32
N LEU A 192 -4.21 -4.94 19.47
CA LEU A 192 -3.85 -5.76 20.64
C LEU A 192 -5.05 -6.46 21.30
N ALA A 193 -6.25 -5.93 21.13
CA ALA A 193 -7.47 -6.45 21.73
C ALA A 193 -8.29 -7.35 20.80
N SER A 194 -7.85 -7.56 19.56
CA SER A 194 -8.53 -8.37 18.54
C SER A 194 -8.26 -9.86 18.71
#